data_AF-A0AAV4H207-F1
#
_entry.id   AF-A0AAV4H207-F1
#
_cell.length_a   1.000
_cell.length_b   1.000
_cell.length_c   1.000
_cell.angle_alpha   90.00
_cell.angle_beta   90.00
_cell.angle_gamma   90.00
#
_symmetry.space_group_name_H-M   'P 1'
#
loop_
_entity.id
_entity.type
_entity.pdbx_description
1 polymer ?
#
loop_
_entity_poly.entity_id
_entity_poly.type
_entity_poly.pdbx_seq_one_letter_code
_entity_poly.pdbx_strand_id
1 'polypeptide(L)'
;MGLQGEGLRDWVDNQMKEEERRKREEFDRKKEERELEQKERDEKKLEMELQKELVEEEKELLRMKLESPVGLITMPTRKQQSATVKAPRLPPFEDHRDQIDSYLLRYERYAKTNGWPETS
;
A
#
# COMPACT_ATOMS: atom_id res chain seq x y z
N MET A 1 44.58 6.43 58.44
CA MET A 1 44.47 7.89 58.27
C MET A 1 43.30 8.14 57.33
N GLY A 2 42.22 8.78 57.80
CA GLY A 2 41.09 9.18 56.94
C GLY A 2 41.38 10.51 56.26
N LEU A 3 40.72 10.77 55.12
CA LEU A 3 40.76 12.08 54.47
C LEU A 3 40.19 13.14 55.42
N GLN A 4 40.96 14.21 55.68
CA GLN A 4 40.54 15.34 56.52
C GLN A 4 40.68 16.65 55.74
N GLY A 5 39.82 17.63 56.08
CA GLY A 5 39.88 18.97 55.48
C GLY A 5 39.45 19.00 54.01
N GLU A 6 40.27 19.62 53.15
CA GLU A 6 39.98 19.83 51.73
C GLU A 6 39.82 18.52 50.95
N GLY A 7 40.66 17.51 51.22
CA GLY A 7 40.55 16.22 50.54
C GLY A 7 39.25 15.45 50.83
N LEU A 8 38.58 15.73 51.96
CA LEU A 8 37.25 15.18 52.24
C LEU A 8 36.16 15.93 51.45
N ARG A 9 36.28 17.25 51.30
CA ARG A 9 35.36 18.06 50.48
C ARG A 9 35.44 17.67 49.02
N ASP A 10 36.63 17.56 48.47
CA ASP A 10 36.84 17.15 47.07
C ASP A 10 36.26 15.76 46.80
N TRP A 11 36.41 14.83 47.75
CA TRP A 11 35.82 13.49 47.62
C TRP A 11 34.29 13.52 47.63
N VAL A 12 33.67 14.32 48.50
CA VAL A 12 32.21 14.48 48.55
C VAL A 12 31.69 15.14 47.27
N ASP A 13 32.34 16.20 46.80
CA ASP A 13 31.96 16.90 45.57
C ASP A 13 32.10 15.99 44.34
N ASN A 14 33.16 15.17 44.30
CA ASN A 14 33.35 14.19 43.23
C ASN A 14 32.33 13.06 43.29
N GLN A 15 31.95 12.60 44.49
CA GLN A 15 30.87 11.62 44.66
C GLN A 15 29.51 12.17 44.22
N MET A 16 29.18 13.42 44.57
CA MET A 16 27.93 14.05 44.14
C MET A 16 27.87 14.23 42.62
N LYS A 17 28.96 14.69 42.00
CA LYS A 17 29.05 14.79 40.53
C LYS A 17 28.87 13.45 39.84
N GLU A 18 29.48 12.39 40.37
CA GLU A 18 29.37 11.05 39.81
C GLU A 18 27.94 10.50 39.96
N GLU A 19 27.28 10.76 41.09
CA GLU A 19 25.88 10.38 41.30
C GLU A 19 24.93 11.14 40.35
N GLU A 20 25.12 12.45 40.16
CA GLU A 20 24.36 13.24 39.20
C GLU A 20 24.57 12.75 37.77
N ARG A 21 25.81 12.43 37.40
CA ARG A 21 26.14 11.87 36.09
C ARG A 21 25.41 10.54 35.88
N ARG A 22 25.44 9.65 36.87
CA ARG A 22 24.74 8.35 36.80
C ARG A 22 23.23 8.52 36.67
N LYS A 23 22.62 9.44 37.44
CA LYS A 23 21.18 9.74 37.35
C LYS A 23 20.80 10.29 35.98
N ARG A 24 21.66 11.13 35.39
CA ARG A 24 21.43 11.68 34.06
C ARG A 24 21.50 10.61 32.97
N GLU A 25 22.52 9.75 33.02
CA GLU A 25 22.67 8.62 32.10
C GLU A 25 21.47 7.64 32.21
N GLU A 26 20.99 7.35 33.43
CA GLU A 26 19.79 6.52 33.62
C GLU A 26 18.51 7.18 33.09
N PHE A 27 18.36 8.49 33.27
CA PHE A 27 17.22 9.23 32.75
C PHE A 27 17.22 9.26 31.22
N ASP A 28 18.37 9.52 30.60
CA ASP A 28 18.53 9.56 29.15
C ASP A 28 18.26 8.17 28.55
N ARG A 29 18.82 7.11 29.13
CA ARG A 29 18.54 5.72 28.69
C ARG A 29 17.06 5.38 28.78
N LYS A 30 16.39 5.75 29.88
CA LYS A 30 14.96 5.48 30.07
C LYS A 30 14.10 6.29 29.09
N LYS A 31 14.55 7.48 28.71
CA LYS A 31 13.87 8.31 27.72
C LYS A 31 13.99 7.68 26.33
N GLU A 32 15.19 7.25 25.94
CA GLU A 32 15.44 6.56 24.67
C GLU A 32 14.62 5.26 24.56
N GLU A 33 14.57 4.47 25.64
CA GLU A 33 13.77 3.24 25.68
C GLU A 33 12.28 3.51 25.43
N ARG A 34 11.73 4.57 26.04
CA ARG A 34 10.33 4.99 25.81
C ARG A 34 10.11 5.50 24.40
N GLU A 35 11.04 6.26 23.84
CA GLU A 35 10.94 6.76 22.46
C GLU A 35 10.97 5.60 21.45
N LEU A 36 11.81 4.59 21.68
CA LEU A 36 11.83 3.38 20.86
C LEU A 36 10.54 2.58 20.97
N GLU A 37 10.04 2.35 22.19
CA GLU A 37 8.78 1.62 22.41
C GLU A 37 7.60 2.35 21.75
N GLN A 38 7.57 3.68 21.84
CA GLN A 38 6.54 4.50 21.22
C GLN A 38 6.60 4.41 19.70
N LYS A 39 7.82 4.51 19.14
CA LYS A 39 8.04 4.39 17.70
C LYS A 39 7.61 3.03 17.15
N GLU A 40 7.95 1.94 17.84
CA GLU A 40 7.53 0.59 17.45
C GLU A 40 5.99 0.45 17.47
N ARG A 41 5.33 1.00 18.50
CA ARG A 41 3.87 1.00 18.58
C ARG A 41 3.23 1.79 17.45
N ASP A 42 3.80 2.93 17.08
CA ASP A 42 3.26 3.78 16.03
C ASP A 42 3.51 3.17 14.63
N GLU A 43 4.68 2.56 14.39
CA GLU A 43 4.96 1.77 13.18
C GLU A 43 3.97 0.61 13.03
N LYS A 44 3.72 -0.15 14.11
CA LYS A 44 2.77 -1.26 14.09
C LYS A 44 1.32 -0.82 13.86
N LYS A 45 0.93 0.34 14.37
CA LYS A 45 -0.40 0.92 14.10
C LYS A 45 -0.53 1.31 12.62
N LEU A 46 0.49 1.97 12.08
CA LEU A 46 0.51 2.40 10.69
C LEU A 46 0.43 1.19 9.74
N GLU A 47 1.18 0.12 10.03
CA GLU A 47 1.13 -1.12 9.25
C GLU A 47 -0.26 -1.77 9.30
N MET A 48 -0.89 -1.81 10.47
CA MET A 48 -2.25 -2.35 10.62
C MET A 48 -3.30 -1.49 9.90
N GLU A 49 -3.13 -0.17 9.89
CA GLU A 49 -4.02 0.76 9.19
C GLU A 49 -3.91 0.57 7.67
N LEU A 50 -2.68 0.50 7.15
CA LEU A 50 -2.43 0.22 5.73
C LEU A 50 -3.01 -1.14 5.31
N GLN A 51 -2.84 -2.17 6.15
CA GLN A 51 -3.39 -3.49 5.86
C GLN A 51 -4.93 -3.48 5.84
N LYS A 52 -5.57 -2.71 6.74
CA LYS A 52 -7.03 -2.56 6.73
C LYS A 52 -7.51 -1.83 5.49
N GLU A 53 -6.82 -0.76 5.09
CA GLU A 53 -7.15 0.02 3.89
C GLU A 53 -7.06 -0.85 2.63
N LEU A 54 -5.98 -1.63 2.47
CA LEU A 54 -5.83 -2.57 1.34
C LEU A 54 -6.96 -3.61 1.30
N VAL A 55 -7.35 -4.16 2.46
CA VAL A 55 -8.45 -5.13 2.53
C VAL A 55 -9.80 -4.47 2.22
N GLU A 56 -9.98 -3.21 2.59
CA GLU A 56 -11.21 -2.45 2.29
C GLU A 56 -11.29 -2.11 0.81
N GLU A 57 -10.20 -1.65 0.20
CA GLU A 57 -10.11 -1.40 -1.25
C GLU A 57 -10.35 -2.68 -2.05
N GLU A 58 -9.77 -3.81 -1.64
CA GLU A 58 -10.01 -5.11 -2.29
C GLU A 58 -11.49 -5.52 -2.20
N LYS A 59 -12.13 -5.31 -1.04
CA LYS A 59 -13.56 -5.57 -0.86
C LYS A 59 -14.42 -4.65 -1.73
N GLU A 60 -14.06 -3.38 -1.83
CA GLU A 60 -14.78 -2.42 -2.66
C GLU A 60 -14.65 -2.78 -4.15
N LEU A 61 -13.45 -3.08 -4.62
CA LEU A 61 -13.22 -3.57 -5.98
C LEU A 61 -14.02 -4.84 -6.27
N LEU A 62 -14.10 -5.77 -5.31
CA LEU A 62 -14.89 -6.99 -5.47
C LEU A 62 -16.39 -6.68 -5.52
N ARG A 63 -16.89 -5.75 -4.69
CA ARG A 63 -18.27 -5.28 -4.74
C ARG A 63 -18.59 -4.60 -6.06
N MET A 64 -17.73 -3.70 -6.54
CA MET A 64 -17.90 -3.06 -7.85
C MET A 64 -17.87 -4.07 -9.00
N LYS A 65 -17.05 -5.13 -8.92
CA LYS A 65 -17.07 -6.23 -9.90
C LYS A 65 -18.37 -7.04 -9.86
N LEU A 66 -18.97 -7.20 -8.67
CA LEU A 66 -20.23 -7.93 -8.50
C LEU A 66 -21.45 -7.09 -8.91
N GLU A 67 -21.41 -5.79 -8.62
CA GLU A 67 -22.47 -4.82 -8.89
C GLU A 67 -22.39 -4.22 -10.30
N SER A 68 -21.22 -4.29 -10.96
CA SER A 68 -21.10 -3.99 -12.37
C SER A 68 -21.97 -4.98 -13.14
N PRO A 69 -23.05 -4.51 -13.80
CA PRO A 69 -23.71 -5.33 -14.79
C PRO A 69 -22.72 -5.43 -15.95
N VAL A 70 -21.84 -6.44 -15.93
CA VAL A 70 -21.12 -6.85 -17.12
C VAL A 70 -22.19 -7.06 -18.19
N GLY A 71 -22.17 -6.15 -19.16
CA GLY A 71 -23.32 -5.71 -19.92
C GLY A 71 -24.20 -6.84 -20.42
N LEU A 72 -25.43 -6.80 -19.93
CA LEU A 72 -26.63 -6.92 -20.74
C LEU A 72 -26.44 -6.02 -21.99
N ILE A 73 -25.74 -6.51 -23.03
CA ILE A 73 -25.71 -5.82 -24.31
C ILE A 73 -27.12 -5.97 -24.88
N THR A 74 -27.85 -4.88 -24.71
CA THR A 74 -29.09 -4.53 -25.38
C THR A 74 -29.03 -4.97 -26.84
N MET A 75 -29.96 -5.84 -27.19
CA MET A 75 -30.27 -6.18 -28.57
C MET A 75 -30.55 -4.90 -29.36
N PRO A 76 -29.79 -4.58 -30.43
CA PRO A 76 -30.31 -3.67 -31.42
C PRO A 76 -31.39 -4.43 -32.20
N THR A 77 -32.65 -4.11 -31.93
CA THR A 77 -33.75 -4.43 -32.84
C THR A 77 -33.51 -3.68 -34.15
N ARG A 78 -32.78 -4.28 -35.09
CA ARG A 78 -32.86 -3.90 -36.49
C ARG A 78 -32.95 -5.16 -37.34
N LYS A 79 -34.18 -5.40 -37.79
CA LYS A 79 -34.48 -6.29 -38.92
C LYS A 79 -33.58 -5.90 -40.09
N GLN A 80 -32.53 -6.67 -40.38
CA GLN A 80 -32.08 -6.90 -41.75
C GLN A 80 -31.51 -8.31 -41.85
N GLN A 81 -32.13 -9.07 -42.75
CA GLN A 81 -31.76 -10.41 -43.12
C GLN A 81 -30.48 -10.35 -43.96
N SER A 82 -29.36 -10.78 -43.40
CA SER A 82 -28.27 -11.37 -44.17
C SER A 82 -27.48 -12.26 -43.22
N ALA A 83 -27.12 -13.45 -43.68
CA ALA A 83 -26.39 -14.43 -42.89
C ALA A 83 -24.94 -13.96 -42.67
N THR A 84 -24.73 -13.04 -41.73
CA THR A 84 -23.40 -12.66 -41.27
C THR A 84 -22.94 -13.68 -40.25
N VAL A 85 -21.90 -14.45 -40.60
CA VAL A 85 -21.14 -15.27 -39.65
C VAL A 85 -20.82 -14.41 -38.43
N LYS A 86 -21.30 -14.81 -37.26
CA LYS A 86 -21.08 -14.07 -36.00
C LYS A 86 -19.57 -14.01 -35.76
N ALA A 87 -18.96 -12.85 -35.98
CA ALA A 87 -17.56 -12.67 -35.64
C ALA A 87 -17.37 -12.97 -34.13
N PRO A 88 -16.33 -13.74 -33.76
CA PRO A 88 -16.07 -14.05 -32.36
C PRO A 88 -15.89 -12.74 -31.58
N ARG A 89 -16.56 -12.64 -30.43
CA ARG A 89 -16.48 -11.46 -29.56
C ARG A 89 -15.04 -11.30 -29.05
N LEU A 90 -14.54 -10.07 -29.03
CA LEU A 90 -13.24 -9.76 -28.44
C LEU A 90 -13.28 -10.02 -26.92
N PRO A 91 -12.40 -10.86 -26.35
CA PRO A 91 -12.33 -11.04 -24.90
C PRO A 91 -11.98 -9.73 -24.19
N PRO A 92 -12.50 -9.50 -22.96
CA PRO A 92 -12.09 -8.36 -22.14
C PRO A 92 -10.60 -8.46 -21.78
N PHE A 93 -9.98 -7.33 -21.45
CA PHE A 93 -8.59 -7.28 -21.00
C PHE A 93 -8.51 -7.74 -19.53
N GLU A 94 -7.60 -8.67 -19.24
CA GLU A 94 -7.33 -9.15 -17.87
C GLU A 94 -5.94 -8.68 -17.42
N ASP A 95 -5.87 -7.63 -16.57
CA ASP A 95 -4.62 -6.96 -16.15
C ASP A 95 -3.51 -7.88 -15.60
N HIS A 96 -3.91 -9.01 -15.02
CA HIS A 96 -3.02 -9.98 -14.37
C HIS A 96 -2.59 -11.12 -15.32
N ARG A 97 -3.09 -11.15 -16.56
CA ARG A 97 -2.93 -12.26 -17.51
C ARG A 97 -2.56 -11.81 -18.92
N ASP A 98 -3.19 -10.74 -19.40
CA ASP A 98 -2.94 -10.20 -20.73
C ASP A 98 -1.82 -9.14 -20.66
N GLN A 99 -0.82 -9.28 -21.52
CA GLN A 99 0.12 -8.19 -21.79
C GLN A 99 -0.55 -7.16 -22.71
N ILE A 100 -0.34 -5.88 -22.43
CA ILE A 100 -0.97 -4.76 -23.17
C ILE A 100 -0.75 -4.90 -24.69
N ASP A 101 0.49 -5.16 -25.13
CA ASP A 101 0.81 -5.30 -26.56
C ASP A 101 0.07 -6.46 -27.23
N SER A 102 -0.11 -7.56 -26.50
CA SER A 102 -0.84 -8.73 -27.00
C SER A 102 -2.34 -8.46 -27.11
N TYR A 103 -2.90 -7.71 -26.16
CA TYR A 103 -4.30 -7.28 -26.21
C TYR A 103 -4.57 -6.34 -27.39
N LEU A 104 -3.68 -5.37 -27.61
CA LEU A 104 -3.78 -4.41 -28.72
C LEU A 104 -3.78 -5.10 -30.08
N LEU A 105 -2.88 -6.07 -30.32
CA LEU A 105 -2.87 -6.85 -31.57
C LEU A 105 -4.18 -7.62 -31.81
N ARG A 106 -4.78 -8.15 -30.74
CA ARG A 106 -6.06 -8.85 -30.80
C ARG A 106 -7.21 -7.89 -31.13
N TYR A 107 -7.18 -6.71 -30.52
CA TYR A 107 -8.11 -5.62 -30.78
C TYR A 107 -8.01 -5.11 -32.22
N GLU A 108 -6.81 -4.89 -32.76
CA GLU A 108 -6.61 -4.44 -34.14
C GLU A 108 -7.18 -5.43 -35.16
N ARG A 109 -6.93 -6.74 -34.96
CA ARG A 109 -7.52 -7.79 -35.81
C ARG A 109 -9.03 -7.79 -35.74
N TYR A 110 -9.59 -7.57 -34.54
CA TYR A 110 -11.02 -7.46 -34.34
C TYR A 110 -11.60 -6.22 -35.04
N ALA A 111 -10.98 -5.05 -34.87
CA ALA A 111 -11.37 -3.80 -35.50
C ALA A 111 -11.36 -3.92 -37.03
N LYS A 112 -10.30 -4.49 -37.62
CA LYS A 112 -10.20 -4.78 -39.07
C LYS A 112 -11.31 -5.70 -39.56
N THR A 113 -11.61 -6.75 -38.80
CA THR A 113 -12.67 -7.72 -39.15
C THR A 113 -14.07 -7.09 -39.07
N ASN A 114 -14.28 -6.13 -38.17
CA ASN A 114 -15.55 -5.44 -38.01
C ASN A 114 -15.64 -4.15 -38.86
N GLY A 115 -14.64 -3.87 -39.71
CA GLY A 115 -14.63 -2.70 -40.59
C GLY A 115 -14.62 -1.38 -39.83
N TRP A 116 -14.01 -1.34 -38.65
CA TRP A 116 -13.91 -0.09 -37.89
C TRP A 116 -12.95 0.85 -38.62
N PRO A 117 -13.29 2.14 -38.74
CA PRO A 117 -12.41 3.11 -39.38
C PRO A 117 -11.14 3.28 -38.54
N GLU A 118 -9.99 2.91 -39.10
CA GLU A 118 -8.70 3.47 -38.68
C GLU A 118 -8.82 4.97 -38.99
N THR A 119 -8.83 5.80 -37.96
CA THR A 119 -9.00 7.26 -38.04
C THR A 119 -8.23 7.88 -39.22
N SER A 120 -8.91 8.71 -40.03
CA SER A 120 -8.35 9.56 -41.10
C SER A 120 -7.31 10.55 -40.60
#